data_AF-A0A3S3NVD5-F1
#
_entry.id   AF-A0A3S3NVD5-F1
#
_cell.length_a   1.000
_cell.length_b   1.000
_cell.length_c   1.000
_cell.angle_alpha   90.00
_cell.angle_beta   90.00
_cell.angle_gamma   90.00
#
_symmetry.space_group_name_H-M   'P 1'
#
loop_
_entity.id
_entity.type
_entity.pdbx_description
1 polymer ?
#
loop_
_entity_poly.entity_id
_entity_poly.type
_entity_poly.pdbx_seq_one_letter_code
_entity_poly.pdbx_strand_id
1 'polypeptide(L)'
;MNKFSKVSFLLGPAPIRRTLPYLQSGALILKDRVKIMEVHYNMFRRRNEVDKTRPKLENPHRGLHEFYFWYVPQIQYKNPNVQIVRFVDMNPNPFIRCWLEDSTDVIFECFTKTKEDILQQVTKILGKSSERLALESSLDREKQIAESPALFGFNRPRFCICEVPGHVPCSGTCALPKSKRGKYTQYLKEELEQWMNDPDAEEESEKSKMNRLHYYPVPIDPVVPRVEGLDKMELRKPLQRSTQQNPNIKEFEENKPKDYT
;
A
#
# COMPACT_ATOMS: atom_id res chain seq x y z
N MET A 1 -31.18 20.26 -1.89
CA MET A 1 -30.74 19.22 -0.94
C MET A 1 -29.43 18.62 -1.44
N ASN A 2 -28.34 18.81 -0.68
CA ASN A 2 -26.96 18.57 -1.14
C ASN A 2 -26.64 17.08 -1.34
N LYS A 3 -26.26 16.70 -2.57
CA LYS A 3 -25.83 15.35 -2.97
C LYS A 3 -24.51 14.88 -2.33
N PHE A 4 -23.80 15.74 -1.60
CA PHE A 4 -22.53 15.42 -0.94
C PHE A 4 -22.68 14.73 0.43
N SER A 5 -23.90 14.53 0.94
CA SER A 5 -24.12 13.90 2.27
C SER A 5 -23.87 12.39 2.34
N LYS A 6 -23.44 11.74 1.25
CA LYS A 6 -23.38 10.28 1.12
C LYS A 6 -21.98 9.66 1.00
N VAL A 7 -20.92 10.38 1.41
CA VAL A 7 -19.57 9.80 1.46
C VAL A 7 -19.11 9.71 2.91
N SER A 8 -19.15 8.48 3.46
CA SER A 8 -18.87 8.18 4.86
C SER A 8 -17.51 8.69 5.35
N PHE A 9 -16.52 8.81 4.45
CA PHE A 9 -15.20 9.34 4.77
C PHE A 9 -15.18 10.87 5.01
N LEU A 10 -16.18 11.62 4.54
CA LEU A 10 -16.29 13.06 4.77
C LEU A 10 -17.03 13.42 6.08
N LEU A 11 -17.65 12.43 6.75
CA LEU A 11 -18.46 12.67 7.94
C LEU A 11 -17.61 12.81 9.21
N GLY A 12 -17.74 13.94 9.91
CA GLY A 12 -17.10 14.17 11.21
C GLY A 12 -15.89 15.12 11.15
N PRO A 13 -15.26 15.41 12.30
CA PRO A 13 -14.22 16.43 12.40
C PRO A 13 -12.93 16.01 11.69
N ALA A 14 -12.31 16.97 11.00
CA ALA A 14 -11.05 16.80 10.27
C ALA A 14 -11.06 15.58 9.31
N PRO A 15 -11.89 15.59 8.25
CA PRO A 15 -11.99 14.50 7.27
C PRO A 15 -10.68 14.27 6.50
N ILE A 16 -9.80 15.28 6.44
CA ILE A 16 -8.46 15.18 5.86
C ILE A 16 -7.65 14.00 6.42
N ARG A 17 -7.90 13.60 7.68
CA ARG A 17 -7.17 12.49 8.31
C ARG A 17 -7.43 11.12 7.70
N ARG A 18 -8.46 11.01 6.86
CA ARG A 18 -8.88 9.77 6.19
C ARG A 18 -8.44 9.73 4.72
N THR A 19 -7.63 10.69 4.27
CA THR A 19 -7.08 10.70 2.91
C THR A 19 -5.75 9.96 2.87
N LEU A 20 -5.45 9.30 1.76
CA LEU A 20 -4.16 8.60 1.59
C LEU A 20 -2.94 9.51 1.68
N PRO A 21 -2.93 10.73 1.09
CA PRO A 21 -1.79 11.63 1.24
C PRO A 21 -1.50 11.97 2.70
N TYR A 22 -2.54 12.11 3.53
CA TYR A 22 -2.37 12.34 4.96
C TYR A 22 -1.79 11.13 5.69
N LEU A 23 -2.24 9.92 5.36
CA LEU A 23 -1.74 8.70 5.99
C LEU A 23 -0.29 8.37 5.58
N GLN A 24 0.07 8.65 4.33
CA GLN A 24 1.42 8.44 3.80
C GLN A 24 2.45 9.44 4.35
N SER A 25 2.04 10.66 4.70
CA SER A 25 2.94 11.71 5.21
C SER A 25 3.44 11.50 6.64
N GLY A 26 2.96 10.48 7.35
CA GLY A 26 3.37 10.23 8.74
C GLY A 26 4.88 10.01 8.91
N ALA A 27 5.54 10.69 9.85
CA ALA A 27 7.00 10.56 10.01
C ALA A 27 7.42 9.25 10.72
N LEU A 28 6.56 8.70 11.57
CA LEU A 28 6.91 7.58 12.44
C LEU A 28 6.70 6.23 11.74
N ILE A 29 7.80 5.48 11.57
CA ILE A 29 7.79 4.05 11.25
C ILE A 29 8.48 3.33 12.41
N LEU A 30 7.72 2.52 13.15
CA LEU A 30 8.25 1.77 14.29
C LEU A 30 9.24 0.68 13.85
N LYS A 31 10.19 0.36 14.74
CA LYS A 31 11.06 -0.83 14.63
C LYS A 31 10.22 -2.10 14.72
N ASP A 32 10.65 -3.16 14.02
CA ASP A 32 9.90 -4.42 13.88
C ASP A 32 9.71 -5.19 15.21
N ARG A 33 10.55 -4.87 16.21
CA ARG A 33 10.47 -5.41 17.58
C ARG A 33 9.25 -4.92 18.35
N VAL A 34 8.62 -3.80 17.97
CA VAL A 34 7.45 -3.27 18.68
C VAL A 34 6.21 -4.04 18.21
N LYS A 35 5.44 -4.61 19.14
CA LYS A 35 4.23 -5.39 18.81
C LYS A 35 2.95 -4.70 19.23
N ILE A 36 2.92 -4.10 20.43
CA ILE A 36 1.72 -3.47 20.98
C ILE A 36 2.09 -2.05 21.44
N MET A 37 1.22 -1.10 21.15
CA MET A 37 1.31 0.28 21.63
C MET A 37 0.02 0.65 22.34
N GLU A 38 0.12 0.96 23.62
CA GLU A 38 -0.98 1.41 24.46
C GLU A 38 -0.91 2.91 24.66
N VAL A 39 -2.05 3.58 24.51
CA VAL A 39 -2.18 5.02 24.69
C VAL A 39 -3.18 5.29 25.81
N HIS A 40 -2.69 5.86 26.91
CA HIS A 40 -3.46 6.10 28.14
C HIS A 40 -3.66 7.61 28.35
N TYR A 41 -4.89 8.10 28.30
CA TYR A 41 -5.19 9.51 28.61
C TYR A 41 -6.62 9.72 29.12
N ASN A 42 -6.86 10.85 29.78
CA ASN A 42 -8.17 11.18 30.33
C ASN A 42 -8.87 12.27 29.54
N MET A 43 -10.20 12.18 29.49
CA MET A 43 -11.06 13.21 28.90
C MET A 43 -11.41 14.25 29.96
N PHE A 44 -10.44 15.11 30.30
CA PHE A 44 -10.53 16.08 31.41
C PHE A 44 -11.69 17.09 31.32
N ARG A 45 -12.32 17.23 30.16
CA ARG A 45 -13.43 18.18 29.93
C ARG A 45 -14.57 18.01 30.94
N ARG A 46 -14.83 16.78 31.39
CA ARG A 46 -15.94 16.48 32.32
C ARG A 46 -15.74 17.02 33.75
N ARG A 47 -14.50 17.29 34.19
CA ARG A 47 -14.23 17.58 35.61
C ARG A 47 -14.19 19.08 35.93
N ASN A 48 -13.70 19.90 35.00
CA ASN A 48 -13.61 21.36 35.16
C ASN A 48 -14.90 22.10 34.76
N GLU A 49 -15.82 21.45 34.04
CA GLU A 49 -17.17 21.99 33.79
C GLU A 49 -18.08 21.95 35.03
N VAL A 50 -17.80 21.04 35.98
CA VAL A 50 -18.62 20.82 37.17
C VAL A 50 -18.32 21.83 38.29
N ASP A 51 -17.06 22.26 38.43
CA ASP A 51 -16.63 23.15 39.51
C ASP A 51 -16.03 24.44 38.95
N LYS A 52 -16.88 25.46 38.79
CA LYS A 52 -16.51 26.80 38.28
C LYS A 52 -15.59 27.58 39.23
N THR A 53 -15.38 27.09 40.45
CA THR A 53 -14.57 27.77 41.47
C THR A 53 -13.08 27.45 41.37
N ARG A 54 -12.72 26.39 40.63
CA ARG A 54 -11.31 25.98 40.45
C ARG A 54 -10.62 26.84 39.38
N PRO A 55 -9.34 27.19 39.56
CA PRO A 55 -8.56 27.80 38.49
C PRO A 55 -8.57 26.88 37.27
N LYS A 56 -8.76 27.47 36.08
CA LYS A 56 -8.62 26.75 34.80
C LYS A 56 -7.16 26.33 34.63
N LEU A 57 -6.78 25.21 35.24
CA LEU A 57 -5.48 24.59 35.01
C LEU A 57 -5.46 24.05 33.58
N GLU A 58 -4.33 24.21 32.90
CA GLU A 58 -4.11 23.61 31.60
C GLU A 58 -4.27 22.08 31.70
N ASN A 59 -4.97 21.49 30.73
CA ASN A 59 -5.23 20.05 30.75
C ASN A 59 -3.93 19.29 30.39
N PRO A 60 -3.30 18.56 31.33
CA PRO A 60 -2.03 17.89 31.08
C PRO A 60 -2.15 16.74 30.06
N HIS A 61 -3.35 16.25 29.79
CA HIS A 61 -3.63 15.20 28.80
C HIS A 61 -3.90 15.72 27.39
N ARG A 62 -3.98 17.05 27.21
CA ARG A 62 -4.37 17.67 25.93
C ARG A 62 -3.46 17.22 24.79
N GLY A 63 -2.15 17.25 24.99
CA GLY A 63 -1.19 16.87 23.95
C GLY A 63 -1.29 15.40 23.56
N LEU A 64 -1.51 14.49 24.51
CA LEU A 64 -1.66 13.06 24.20
C LEU A 64 -2.99 12.76 23.49
N HIS A 65 -4.08 13.45 23.86
CA HIS A 65 -5.35 13.37 23.14
C HIS A 65 -5.21 13.86 21.70
N GLU A 66 -4.54 15.00 21.49
CA GLU A 66 -4.28 15.53 20.15
C GLU A 66 -3.33 14.63 19.35
N PHE A 67 -2.31 14.06 19.99
CA PHE A 67 -1.43 13.06 19.39
C PHE A 67 -2.22 11.84 18.90
N TYR A 68 -3.10 11.30 19.74
CA TYR A 68 -3.98 10.19 19.33
C TYR A 68 -4.88 10.59 18.16
N PHE A 69 -5.44 11.79 18.20
CA PHE A 69 -6.36 12.26 17.16
C PHE A 69 -5.66 12.46 15.81
N TRP A 70 -4.46 13.02 15.77
CA TRP A 70 -3.76 13.34 14.52
C TRP A 70 -2.83 12.20 14.06
N TYR A 71 -1.94 11.71 14.91
CA TYR A 71 -0.83 10.85 14.47
C TYR A 71 -1.15 9.36 14.48
N VAL A 72 -2.01 8.85 15.38
CA VAL A 72 -2.31 7.41 15.44
C VAL A 72 -2.84 6.82 14.14
N PRO A 73 -3.73 7.48 13.36
CA PRO A 73 -4.12 7.00 12.04
C PRO A 73 -2.92 6.79 11.09
N GLN A 74 -1.97 7.73 11.09
CA GLN A 74 -0.76 7.65 10.26
C GLN A 74 0.16 6.51 10.73
N ILE A 75 0.34 6.37 12.05
CA ILE A 75 1.17 5.31 12.65
C ILE A 75 0.57 3.94 12.31
N GLN A 76 -0.74 3.75 12.50
CA GLN A 76 -1.41 2.49 12.18
C GLN A 76 -1.33 2.14 10.70
N TYR A 77 -1.40 3.14 9.82
CA TYR A 77 -1.28 2.95 8.38
C TYR A 77 0.12 2.47 7.99
N LYS A 78 1.18 3.05 8.58
CA LYS A 78 2.57 2.68 8.30
C LYS A 78 3.00 1.39 9.00
N ASN A 79 2.39 1.07 10.14
CA ASN A 79 2.72 -0.09 10.95
C ASN A 79 1.49 -1.01 11.10
N PRO A 80 1.08 -1.73 10.04
CA PRO A 80 -0.11 -2.58 10.08
C PRO A 80 0.02 -3.78 11.04
N ASN A 81 1.26 -4.21 11.32
CA ASN A 81 1.54 -5.34 12.20
C ASN A 81 1.57 -4.97 13.70
N VAL A 82 1.48 -3.67 14.03
CA VAL A 82 1.47 -3.19 15.41
C VAL A 82 0.02 -2.99 15.84
N GLN A 83 -0.34 -3.57 16.98
CA GLN A 83 -1.64 -3.37 17.59
C GLN A 83 -1.62 -2.10 18.44
N ILE A 84 -2.47 -1.13 18.12
CA ILE A 84 -2.62 0.09 18.92
C ILE A 84 -3.91 0.01 19.74
N VAL A 85 -3.78 0.15 21.06
CA VAL A 85 -4.90 0.12 22.02
C VAL A 85 -5.01 1.45 22.75
N ARG A 86 -6.24 1.93 22.93
CA ARG A 86 -6.53 3.17 23.65
C ARG A 86 -7.25 2.86 24.95
N PHE A 87 -6.73 3.39 26.04
CA PHE A 87 -7.38 3.38 27.35
C PHE A 87 -7.72 4.81 27.76
N VAL A 88 -8.95 5.01 28.25
CA VAL A 88 -9.48 6.32 28.61
C VAL A 88 -9.94 6.31 30.06
N ASP A 89 -9.59 7.35 30.82
CA ASP A 89 -10.05 7.55 32.20
C ASP A 89 -9.62 6.45 33.19
N MET A 90 -8.54 5.71 32.88
CA MET A 90 -7.99 4.64 33.73
C MET A 90 -6.92 5.15 34.71
N ASN A 91 -6.00 6.00 34.22
CA ASN A 91 -4.83 6.44 34.98
C ASN A 91 -4.81 7.97 35.10
N PRO A 92 -4.38 8.53 36.25
CA PRO A 92 -4.40 9.98 36.46
C PRO A 92 -3.41 10.72 35.55
N ASN A 93 -2.29 10.11 35.16
CA ASN A 93 -1.27 10.73 34.31
C ASN A 93 -1.31 10.15 32.88
N PRO A 94 -1.09 10.97 31.83
CA PRO A 94 -1.02 10.50 30.45
C PRO A 94 0.33 9.83 30.16
N PHE A 95 0.29 8.63 29.56
CA PHE A 95 1.50 7.94 29.10
C PHE A 95 1.22 7.06 27.88
N ILE A 96 2.29 6.72 27.18
CA ILE A 96 2.29 5.71 26.12
C ILE A 96 3.15 4.55 26.62
N ARG A 97 2.66 3.32 26.45
CA ARG A 97 3.42 2.11 26.77
C ARG A 97 3.56 1.26 25.52
N CYS A 98 4.79 0.89 25.17
CA CYS A 98 5.06 0.03 24.02
C CYS A 98 5.63 -1.30 24.50
N TRP A 99 5.01 -2.39 24.08
CA TRP A 99 5.49 -3.75 24.34
C TRP A 99 6.33 -4.24 23.16
N LEU A 100 7.51 -4.75 23.49
CA LEU A 100 8.45 -5.30 22.54
C LEU A 100 8.31 -6.82 22.47
N GLU A 101 8.90 -7.40 21.42
CA GLU A 101 8.95 -8.85 21.19
C GLU A 101 9.66 -9.59 22.33
N ASP A 102 10.68 -8.97 22.94
CA ASP A 102 11.45 -9.54 24.04
C ASP A 102 10.72 -9.52 25.39
N SER A 103 9.39 -9.35 25.40
CA SER A 103 8.55 -9.12 26.59
C SER A 103 8.91 -7.88 27.43
N THR A 104 9.87 -7.07 26.96
CA THR A 104 10.23 -5.79 27.56
C THR A 104 9.25 -4.70 27.16
N ASP A 105 9.09 -3.70 28.02
CA ASP A 105 8.24 -2.55 27.75
C ASP A 105 8.99 -1.23 27.86
N VAL A 106 8.54 -0.26 27.07
CA VAL A 106 9.05 1.12 27.09
C VAL A 106 7.88 2.04 27.40
N ILE A 107 8.02 2.81 28.47
CA ILE A 107 7.00 3.77 28.92
C ILE A 107 7.47 5.19 28.58
N PHE A 108 6.59 5.98 27.99
CA PHE A 108 6.78 7.38 27.68
C PHE A 108 5.82 8.22 28.53
N GLU A 109 6.37 9.05 29.41
CA GLU A 109 5.59 10.04 30.12
C GLU A 109 5.19 11.19 29.16
N CYS A 110 3.90 11.49 29.09
CA CYS A 110 3.35 12.51 28.19
C CYS A 110 2.72 13.70 28.94
N PHE A 111 3.02 13.86 30.23
CA PHE A 111 2.46 14.93 31.05
C PHE A 111 2.85 16.31 30.51
N THR A 112 1.86 17.15 30.18
CA THR A 112 2.04 18.53 29.66
C THR A 112 2.86 18.66 28.38
N LYS A 113 3.16 17.56 27.69
CA LYS A 113 3.90 17.59 26.42
C LYS A 113 2.98 17.93 25.25
N THR A 114 3.50 18.62 24.24
CA THR A 114 2.77 18.84 22.98
C THR A 114 2.73 17.57 22.14
N LYS A 115 1.83 17.51 21.16
CA LYS A 115 1.73 16.33 20.27
C LYS A 115 2.99 16.14 19.43
N GLU A 116 3.64 17.24 19.04
CA GLU A 116 4.88 17.24 18.27
C GLU A 116 6.04 16.68 19.11
N ASP A 117 6.16 17.10 20.37
CA ASP A 117 7.20 16.60 21.28
C ASP A 117 7.06 15.11 21.54
N ILE A 118 5.82 14.65 21.73
CA ILE A 118 5.50 13.22 21.92
C ILE A 118 5.93 12.43 20.66
N LEU A 119 5.59 12.93 19.46
CA LEU A 119 5.96 12.28 18.21
C LEU A 119 7.49 12.21 18.06
N GLN A 120 8.20 13.31 18.33
CA GLN A 120 9.67 13.35 18.25
C GLN A 120 10.31 12.37 19.24
N GLN A 121 9.82 12.34 20.49
CA GLN A 121 10.33 11.43 21.52
C GLN A 121 10.15 9.95 21.13
N VAL A 122 8.96 9.57 20.64
CA VAL A 122 8.68 8.19 20.20
C VAL A 122 9.50 7.83 18.97
N THR A 123 9.62 8.75 18.01
CA THR A 123 10.45 8.56 16.79
C THR A 123 11.91 8.35 17.14
N LYS A 124 12.46 9.13 18.07
CA LYS A 124 13.85 9.00 18.50
C LYS A 124 14.18 7.64 19.12
N ILE A 125 13.26 7.09 19.93
CA ILE A 125 13.52 5.86 20.70
C ILE A 125 13.14 4.60 19.91
N LEU A 126 11.93 4.59 19.36
CA LEU A 126 11.33 3.40 18.71
C LEU A 126 11.21 3.53 17.19
N GLY A 127 11.44 4.70 16.60
CA GLY A 127 11.44 4.89 15.16
C GLY A 127 12.66 4.27 14.48
N LYS A 128 12.48 3.82 13.23
CA LYS A 128 13.59 3.47 12.34
C LYS A 128 14.35 4.74 11.93
N SER A 129 15.67 4.64 11.76
CA SER A 129 16.47 5.75 11.23
C SER A 129 16.19 5.96 9.74
N SER A 130 16.36 7.19 9.26
CA SER A 130 16.23 7.54 7.84
C SER A 130 17.15 6.70 6.96
N GLU A 131 18.39 6.48 7.41
CA GLU A 131 19.37 5.62 6.74
C GLU A 131 18.86 4.19 6.58
N ARG A 132 18.28 3.62 7.65
CA ARG A 132 17.74 2.27 7.60
C ARG A 132 16.53 2.17 6.69
N LEU A 133 15.66 3.18 6.68
CA LEU A 133 14.53 3.24 5.75
C LEU A 133 14.98 3.34 4.29
N ALA A 134 16.04 4.10 4.01
CA ALA A 134 16.63 4.20 2.67
C ALA A 134 17.25 2.86 2.23
N LEU A 135 17.94 2.17 3.14
CA LEU A 135 18.49 0.83 2.90
C LEU A 135 17.39 -0.22 2.68
N GLU A 136 16.34 -0.23 3.51
CA GLU A 136 15.20 -1.14 3.33
C GLU A 136 14.52 -0.88 1.98
N SER A 137 14.29 0.39 1.63
CA SER A 137 13.70 0.77 0.35
C SER A 137 14.57 0.41 -0.85
N SER A 138 15.89 0.54 -0.73
CA SER A 138 16.80 0.17 -1.81
C SER A 138 16.91 -1.34 -1.95
N LEU A 139 16.88 -2.10 -0.85
CA LEU A 139 16.98 -3.57 -0.83
C LEU A 139 15.67 -4.30 -1.10
N ASP A 140 14.54 -3.59 -1.19
CA ASP A 140 13.24 -4.17 -1.52
C ASP A 140 13.32 -4.90 -2.86
N ARG A 141 13.62 -6.20 -2.80
CA ARG A 141 13.90 -7.06 -3.95
C ARG A 141 12.72 -7.08 -4.92
N GLU A 142 11.50 -7.03 -4.40
CA GLU A 142 10.29 -6.97 -5.22
C GLU A 142 10.22 -5.70 -6.07
N LYS A 143 10.61 -4.54 -5.52
CA LYS A 143 10.69 -3.28 -6.26
C LYS A 143 11.85 -3.28 -7.25
N GLN A 144 13.03 -3.73 -6.82
CA GLN A 144 14.19 -3.87 -7.70
C GLN A 144 13.88 -4.80 -8.89
N ILE A 145 13.23 -5.94 -8.63
CA ILE A 145 12.79 -6.86 -9.66
C ILE A 145 11.72 -6.19 -10.51
N ALA A 146 10.71 -5.54 -9.93
CA ALA A 146 9.65 -4.81 -10.65
C ALA A 146 10.23 -3.85 -11.70
N GLU A 147 11.22 -3.07 -11.28
CA GLU A 147 11.86 -1.99 -12.03
C GLU A 147 13.01 -2.47 -12.93
N SER A 148 13.42 -3.74 -12.83
CA SER A 148 14.53 -4.27 -13.62
C SER A 148 14.22 -4.19 -15.12
N PRO A 149 15.03 -3.45 -15.92
CA PRO A 149 14.78 -3.27 -17.35
C PRO A 149 15.07 -4.53 -18.17
N ALA A 150 15.75 -5.51 -17.58
CA ALA A 150 16.06 -6.79 -18.21
C ALA A 150 14.86 -7.75 -18.23
N LEU A 151 13.82 -7.48 -17.43
CA LEU A 151 12.63 -8.31 -17.36
C LEU A 151 11.57 -7.82 -18.34
N PHE A 152 11.04 -8.76 -19.13
CA PHE A 152 9.99 -8.51 -20.11
C PHE A 152 8.66 -9.07 -19.62
N GLY A 153 7.55 -8.42 -19.99
CA GLY A 153 6.20 -8.97 -19.82
C GLY A 153 5.16 -7.95 -19.37
N PHE A 154 4.05 -8.45 -18.84
CA PHE A 154 2.94 -7.63 -18.37
C PHE A 154 3.34 -6.76 -17.17
N ASN A 155 2.95 -5.48 -17.18
CA ASN A 155 3.35 -4.45 -16.20
C ASN A 155 4.87 -4.22 -16.07
N ARG A 156 5.63 -4.47 -17.13
CA ARG A 156 7.06 -4.18 -17.22
C ARG A 156 7.32 -3.02 -18.19
N PRO A 157 8.51 -2.39 -18.14
CA PRO A 157 8.85 -1.32 -19.08
C PRO A 157 8.73 -1.75 -20.55
N ARG A 158 8.97 -3.04 -20.82
CA ARG A 158 8.83 -3.64 -22.14
C ARG A 158 8.01 -4.92 -22.06
N PHE A 159 7.07 -5.09 -22.97
CA PHE A 159 6.23 -6.29 -22.98
C PHE A 159 6.92 -7.45 -23.69
N CYS A 160 7.51 -7.19 -24.87
CA CYS A 160 8.18 -8.17 -25.71
C CYS A 160 9.53 -7.64 -26.21
N ILE A 161 10.46 -8.55 -26.49
CA ILE A 161 11.79 -8.20 -27.01
C ILE A 161 11.74 -7.52 -28.39
N CYS A 162 10.65 -7.68 -29.14
CA CYS A 162 10.48 -7.03 -30.45
C CYS A 162 10.44 -5.48 -30.38
N GLU A 163 10.26 -4.90 -29.19
CA GLU A 163 10.36 -3.45 -28.95
C GLU A 163 11.82 -2.96 -28.85
N VAL A 164 12.78 -3.88 -28.74
CA VAL A 164 14.21 -3.56 -28.68
C VAL A 164 14.74 -3.45 -30.10
N PRO A 165 15.34 -2.30 -30.48
CA PRO A 165 15.89 -2.12 -31.83
C PRO A 165 17.00 -3.13 -32.10
N GLY A 166 17.10 -3.60 -33.34
CA GLY A 166 18.05 -4.66 -33.74
C GLY A 166 17.52 -6.08 -33.54
N HIS A 167 16.40 -6.27 -32.85
CA HIS A 167 15.71 -7.56 -32.78
C HIS A 167 14.64 -7.72 -33.87
N VAL A 168 14.17 -8.96 -34.05
CA VAL A 168 13.14 -9.29 -35.04
C VAL A 168 11.80 -8.65 -34.61
N PRO A 169 11.13 -7.89 -35.50
CA PRO A 169 9.84 -7.27 -35.20
C PRO A 169 8.74 -8.33 -35.02
N CYS A 170 7.69 -7.97 -34.30
CA CYS A 170 6.53 -8.84 -34.13
C CYS A 170 5.89 -9.16 -35.49
N SER A 171 5.55 -10.42 -35.73
CA SER A 171 4.91 -10.87 -36.96
C SER A 171 3.55 -10.22 -37.23
N GLY A 172 2.90 -9.70 -36.18
CA GLY A 172 1.66 -8.91 -36.29
C GLY A 172 1.89 -7.51 -36.87
N THR A 173 3.07 -6.92 -36.66
CA THR A 173 3.43 -5.60 -37.19
C THR A 173 4.10 -5.71 -38.56
N CYS A 174 5.12 -6.58 -38.66
CA CYS A 174 5.92 -6.76 -39.85
C CYS A 174 5.89 -8.23 -40.24
N ALA A 175 5.43 -8.52 -41.45
CA ALA A 175 5.38 -9.89 -41.94
C ALA A 175 6.81 -10.46 -42.06
N LEU A 176 7.05 -11.65 -41.50
CA LEU A 176 8.37 -12.30 -41.54
C LEU A 176 8.68 -12.81 -42.96
N PRO A 177 9.94 -12.97 -43.36
CA PRO A 177 10.27 -13.59 -44.64
C PRO A 177 9.65 -14.98 -44.80
N LYS A 178 9.25 -15.36 -46.02
CA LYS A 178 8.60 -16.66 -46.29
C LYS A 178 9.44 -17.85 -45.82
N SER A 179 10.77 -17.75 -45.95
CA SER A 179 11.75 -18.74 -45.48
C SER A 179 11.72 -19.00 -43.96
N LYS A 180 11.18 -18.08 -43.17
CA LYS A 180 11.05 -18.19 -41.70
C LYS A 180 9.63 -18.53 -41.23
N ARG A 181 8.67 -18.69 -42.15
CA ARG A 181 7.28 -19.03 -41.80
C ARG A 181 7.04 -20.54 -41.96
N GLY A 182 6.49 -21.16 -40.92
CA GLY A 182 6.19 -22.61 -40.88
C GLY A 182 5.35 -23.11 -42.05
N LYS A 183 4.40 -22.30 -42.54
CA LYS A 183 3.55 -22.63 -43.70
C LYS A 183 4.36 -23.01 -44.94
N TYR A 184 5.38 -22.21 -45.29
CA TYR A 184 6.18 -22.42 -46.50
C TYR A 184 7.28 -23.46 -46.29
N THR A 185 7.88 -23.49 -45.10
CA THR A 185 8.94 -24.47 -44.81
C THR A 185 8.41 -25.90 -44.69
N GLN A 186 7.17 -26.09 -44.22
CA GLN A 186 6.59 -27.42 -44.00
C GLN A 186 5.67 -27.88 -45.12
N TYR A 187 4.79 -27.02 -45.63
CA TYR A 187 3.69 -27.42 -46.52
C TYR A 187 3.84 -26.94 -47.96
N LEU A 188 4.51 -25.81 -48.20
CA LEU A 188 4.63 -25.18 -49.52
C LEU A 188 6.10 -24.96 -49.90
N LYS A 189 6.86 -26.06 -49.95
CA LYS A 189 8.31 -26.04 -50.24
C LYS A 189 8.61 -25.63 -51.68
N GLU A 190 7.81 -26.11 -52.63
CA GLU A 190 7.96 -25.77 -54.06
C GLU A 190 7.77 -24.26 -54.29
N GLU A 191 6.79 -23.64 -53.64
CA GLU A 191 6.58 -22.18 -53.68
C GLU A 191 7.74 -21.41 -53.03
N LEU A 192 8.35 -21.97 -51.99
CA LEU A 192 9.50 -21.36 -51.33
C LEU A 192 10.75 -21.42 -52.21
N GLU A 193 10.99 -22.56 -52.87
CA GLU A 193 12.09 -22.74 -53.82
C GLU A 193 11.95 -21.82 -55.03
N GLN A 194 10.73 -21.68 -55.58
CA GLN A 194 10.44 -20.70 -56.63
C GLN A 194 10.75 -19.27 -56.18
N TRP A 195 10.32 -18.89 -54.98
CA TRP A 195 10.59 -17.56 -54.42
C TRP A 195 12.06 -17.30 -54.14
N MET A 196 12.84 -18.32 -53.74
CA MET A 196 14.28 -18.20 -53.52
C MET A 196 15.09 -18.10 -54.82
N ASN A 197 14.57 -18.67 -55.91
CA ASN A 197 15.21 -18.67 -57.23
C ASN A 197 14.80 -17.45 -58.08
N ASP A 198 13.85 -16.64 -57.63
CA ASP A 198 13.39 -15.45 -58.31
C ASP A 198 14.27 -14.24 -57.95
N PRO A 199 15.11 -13.72 -58.87
CA PRO A 199 15.99 -12.59 -58.61
C PRO A 199 15.25 -11.26 -58.43
N ASP A 200 13.98 -11.18 -58.85
CA ASP A 200 13.13 -10.00 -58.76
C ASP A 200 12.13 -10.07 -57.59
N ALA A 201 12.20 -11.12 -56.77
CA ALA A 201 11.38 -11.25 -55.58
C ALA A 201 11.66 -10.07 -54.63
N GLU A 202 10.72 -9.14 -54.52
CA GLU A 202 10.80 -8.00 -53.60
C GLU A 202 11.05 -8.52 -52.17
N GLU A 203 12.27 -8.38 -51.67
CA GLU A 203 12.50 -8.33 -50.24
C GLU A 203 11.66 -7.17 -49.74
N GLU A 204 10.52 -7.45 -49.08
CA GLU A 204 9.63 -6.44 -48.52
C GLU A 204 10.44 -5.46 -47.65
N SER A 205 10.93 -4.41 -48.31
CA SER A 205 11.89 -3.48 -47.76
C SER A 205 11.27 -2.76 -46.59
N GLU A 206 12.11 -2.35 -45.64
CA GLU A 206 11.68 -1.72 -44.39
C GLU A 206 10.70 -0.55 -44.56
N LYS A 207 10.66 0.07 -45.75
CA LYS A 207 9.76 1.17 -46.10
C LYS A 207 8.28 0.77 -46.27
N SER A 208 7.96 -0.46 -46.63
CA SER A 208 6.56 -0.88 -46.86
C SER A 208 5.80 -1.20 -45.55
N LYS A 209 6.50 -1.20 -44.40
CA LYS A 209 5.98 -1.62 -43.08
C LYS A 209 5.49 -0.48 -42.19
N MET A 210 5.59 0.78 -42.62
CA MET A 210 5.29 1.94 -41.77
C MET A 210 3.79 2.28 -41.65
N ASN A 211 2.88 1.61 -42.40
CA ASN A 211 1.48 2.04 -42.53
C ASN A 211 0.41 1.13 -41.93
N ARG A 212 0.75 0.20 -41.02
CA ARG A 212 -0.27 -0.39 -40.13
C ARG A 212 -0.18 0.28 -38.78
N LEU A 213 -0.89 1.40 -38.65
CA LEU A 213 -1.23 2.03 -37.38
C LEU A 213 -1.56 0.95 -36.36
N HIS A 214 -0.71 0.86 -35.34
CA HIS A 214 -0.91 0.02 -34.17
C HIS A 214 -2.22 0.43 -33.50
N TYR A 215 -3.32 -0.27 -33.81
CA TYR A 215 -4.48 -0.31 -32.94
C TYR A 215 -4.17 -1.32 -31.82
N TYR A 216 -3.26 -0.93 -30.91
CA TYR A 216 -3.46 -1.39 -29.55
C TYR A 216 -4.80 -0.76 -29.12
N PRO A 217 -5.73 -1.50 -28.49
CA PRO A 217 -6.75 -0.81 -27.73
C PRO A 217 -5.97 0.14 -26.81
N VAL A 218 -6.18 1.44 -26.99
CA VAL A 218 -5.71 2.44 -26.04
C VAL A 218 -6.10 1.88 -24.68
N PRO A 219 -5.17 1.75 -23.71
CA PRO A 219 -5.60 1.48 -22.36
C PRO A 219 -6.71 2.48 -22.11
N ILE A 220 -7.94 2.00 -21.89
CA ILE A 220 -9.03 2.88 -21.53
C ILE A 220 -8.58 3.38 -20.16
N ASP A 221 -7.86 4.50 -20.15
CA ASP A 221 -7.75 5.32 -18.96
C ASP A 221 -9.22 5.48 -18.54
N PRO A 222 -9.56 5.12 -17.29
CA PRO A 222 -10.94 5.24 -16.84
C PRO A 222 -11.40 6.66 -17.18
N VAL A 223 -12.64 6.81 -17.67
CA VAL A 223 -13.27 8.08 -18.11
C VAL A 223 -13.31 9.16 -17.00
N VAL A 224 -12.71 8.89 -15.86
CA VAL A 224 -12.50 9.85 -14.78
C VAL A 224 -11.27 10.70 -15.14
N PRO A 225 -11.41 12.03 -15.30
CA PRO A 225 -10.26 12.90 -15.47
C PRO A 225 -9.28 12.67 -14.32
N ARG A 226 -8.04 12.31 -14.66
CA ARG A 226 -6.96 12.05 -13.71
C ARG A 226 -6.62 13.38 -13.04
N VAL A 227 -7.21 13.64 -11.88
CA VAL A 227 -6.88 14.81 -11.06
C VAL A 227 -5.41 14.67 -10.67
N GLU A 228 -4.59 15.64 -11.08
CA GLU A 228 -3.17 15.67 -10.73
C GLU A 228 -3.02 15.63 -9.20
N GLY A 229 -2.26 14.65 -8.68
CA GLY A 229 -1.98 14.49 -7.25
C GLY A 229 -2.67 13.32 -6.53
N LEU A 230 -3.39 12.45 -7.22
CA LEU A 230 -3.91 11.19 -6.65
C LEU A 230 -3.24 9.99 -7.31
N ASP A 231 -2.21 9.44 -6.66
CA ASP A 231 -1.67 8.13 -7.02
C ASP A 231 -2.78 7.07 -7.01
N LYS A 232 -2.72 6.15 -7.99
CA LYS A 232 -3.67 5.06 -8.16
C LYS A 232 -3.85 4.33 -6.82
N MET A 233 -5.06 4.37 -6.26
CA MET A 233 -5.41 3.51 -5.13
C MET A 233 -5.36 2.05 -5.60
N GLU A 234 -4.29 1.35 -5.26
CA GLU A 234 -4.27 -0.10 -5.37
C GLU A 234 -5.35 -0.66 -4.45
N LEU A 235 -6.38 -1.28 -5.03
CA LEU A 235 -7.34 -2.07 -4.29
C LEU A 235 -6.56 -3.15 -3.54
N ARG A 236 -6.64 -3.16 -2.21
CA ARG A 236 -6.09 -4.25 -1.39
C ARG A 236 -6.61 -5.56 -1.96
N LYS A 237 -5.71 -6.40 -2.47
CA LYS A 237 -6.04 -7.79 -2.82
C LYS A 237 -6.66 -8.43 -1.57
N PRO A 238 -7.81 -9.10 -1.67
CA PRO A 238 -8.36 -9.82 -0.53
C PRO A 238 -7.32 -10.83 -0.07
N LEU A 239 -7.00 -10.81 1.23
CA LEU A 239 -6.20 -11.85 1.86
C LEU A 239 -6.85 -13.19 1.51
N GLN A 240 -6.12 -14.06 0.80
CA GLN A 240 -6.54 -15.44 0.61
C GLN A 240 -6.67 -16.05 2.00
N ARG A 241 -7.91 -16.30 2.45
CA ARG A 241 -8.15 -17.09 3.66
C ARG A 241 -7.53 -18.45 3.40
N SER A 242 -6.46 -18.79 4.11
CA SER A 242 -6.03 -20.18 4.23
C SER A 242 -7.20 -20.95 4.82
N THR A 243 -7.77 -21.85 4.03
CA THR A 243 -8.70 -22.88 4.49
C THR A 243 -7.92 -23.92 5.28
N GLN A 244 -7.39 -23.52 6.43
CA GLN A 244 -6.98 -24.46 7.47
C GLN A 244 -8.14 -24.50 8.47
N GLN A 245 -8.93 -25.57 8.37
CA GLN A 245 -9.95 -25.89 9.36
C GLN A 245 -9.23 -26.08 10.70
N ASN A 246 -9.51 -25.21 11.68
CA ASN A 246 -9.04 -25.36 13.05
C ASN A 246 -9.73 -26.60 13.66
N PRO A 247 -8.99 -27.65 14.07
CA PRO A 247 -9.58 -28.86 14.65
C PRO A 247 -10.20 -28.64 16.04
N ASN A 248 -9.87 -27.53 16.73
CA ASN A 248 -10.29 -27.27 18.11
C ASN A 248 -11.70 -26.68 18.30
N ILE A 249 -12.52 -26.58 17.24
CA ILE A 249 -13.88 -26.02 17.37
C ILE A 249 -14.91 -27.11 17.72
N LYS A 250 -14.59 -28.40 17.57
CA LYS A 250 -15.53 -29.50 17.88
C LYS A 250 -15.70 -29.79 19.38
N GLU A 251 -14.75 -29.39 20.24
CA GLU A 251 -14.83 -29.69 21.68
C GLU A 251 -15.70 -28.70 22.48
N PHE A 252 -16.10 -27.58 21.89
CA PHE A 252 -16.93 -26.57 22.58
C PHE A 252 -18.44 -26.81 22.49
N GLU A 253 -18.90 -27.69 21.58
CA GLU A 253 -20.34 -27.97 21.42
C GLU A 253 -20.86 -29.08 22.37
N GLU A 254 -19.98 -29.87 22.99
CA GLU A 254 -20.39 -30.97 23.89
C GLU A 254 -20.64 -30.52 25.35
N ASN A 255 -20.27 -29.30 25.73
CA ASN A 255 -20.41 -28.79 27.10
C ASN A 255 -21.46 -27.67 27.24
N LYS A 256 -22.69 -27.90 26.76
CA LYS A 256 -23.84 -27.09 27.17
C LYS A 256 -24.47 -27.68 28.44
N PRO A 257 -24.63 -26.89 29.53
CA PRO A 257 -25.31 -27.37 30.74
C PRO A 257 -26.79 -27.64 30.43
N LYS A 258 -27.29 -28.78 30.92
CA LYS A 258 -28.72 -29.14 30.83
C LYS A 258 -29.52 -28.23 31.74
N ASP A 259 -30.63 -27.72 31.19
CA ASP A 259 -31.60 -26.87 31.87
C ASP A 259 -32.10 -27.53 33.17
N TYR A 260 -32.13 -26.75 34.25
CA TYR A 260 -32.85 -27.09 35.47
C TYR A 260 -34.27 -26.53 35.37
N THR A 261 -35.25 -27.43 35.43
CA THR A 261 -36.66 -27.18 35.75
C THR A 261 -36.84 -26.40 37.05
#